data_AF-A0A934BMP0-F1
#
_entry.id   AF-A0A934BMP0-F1
#
_cell.length_a   1.000
_cell.length_b   1.000
_cell.length_c   1.000
_cell.angle_alpha   90.00
_cell.angle_beta   90.00
_cell.angle_gamma   90.00
#
_symmetry.space_group_name_H-M   'P 1'
#
loop_
_entity.id
_entity.type
_entity.pdbx_description
1 polymer ?
#
loop_
_entity_poly.entity_id
_entity_poly.type
_entity_poly.pdbx_seq_one_letter_code
_entity_poly.pdbx_strand_id
1 'polypeptide(L)' 'MPRLFQPNIGTTGRILRAVFGVILLAAAVYLYQVNFAACGVAAVAGVFCLFEAFRGWCVARACGLKTRW' A
#
# COMPACT_ATOMS: atom_id res chain seq x y z
N MET A 1 15.86 -6.35 21.32
CA MET A 1 15.73 -6.62 19.86
C MET A 1 14.92 -5.48 19.25
N PRO A 2 15.44 -4.73 18.25
CA PRO A 2 14.64 -3.70 17.59
C PRO A 2 13.45 -4.38 16.91
N ARG A 3 12.22 -3.97 17.27
CA ARG A 3 11.01 -4.50 16.65
C ARG A 3 10.89 -3.90 15.25
N LEU A 4 11.44 -4.60 14.26
CA LEU A 4 11.13 -4.34 12.85
C LEU A 4 9.61 -4.38 12.71
N PHE A 5 9.00 -3.38 12.07
CA PHE A 5 7.54 -3.17 11.96
C PHE A 5 6.79 -2.70 13.22
N GLN A 6 7.37 -1.79 14.01
CA GLN A 6 6.55 -1.03 14.96
C GLN A 6 5.50 -0.21 14.22
N PRO A 7 4.23 -0.19 14.67
CA PRO A 7 3.18 0.62 14.06
C PRO A 7 3.62 2.09 13.99
N ASN A 8 3.74 2.62 12.77
CA ASN A 8 4.20 3.99 12.52
C ASN A 8 3.07 4.87 11.95
N ILE A 9 1.87 4.31 11.80
CA ILE A 9 0.71 4.98 11.21
C ILE A 9 -0.52 4.82 12.11
N GLY A 10 -1.23 5.93 12.31
CA GLY A 10 -2.55 5.97 12.95
C GLY A 10 -3.66 5.39 12.09
N THR A 11 -4.86 5.25 12.64
CA THR A 11 -6.00 4.60 11.98
C THR A 11 -6.34 5.21 10.62
N THR A 12 -6.25 6.55 10.49
CA THR A 12 -6.50 7.27 9.23
C THR A 12 -5.54 6.86 8.10
N GLY A 13 -4.24 6.82 8.37
CA GLY A 13 -3.26 6.43 7.36
C GLY A 13 -3.31 4.95 6.99
N ARG A 14 -3.90 4.09 7.85
CA ARG A 14 -4.22 2.69 7.51
C ARG A 14 -5.40 2.63 6.55
N ILE A 15 -6.48 3.37 6.82
CA ILE A 15 -7.67 3.42 5.96
C ILE A 15 -7.30 3.95 4.57
N LEU A 16 -6.55 5.05 4.50
CA LEU A 16 -6.13 5.61 3.20
C LEU A 16 -5.34 4.61 2.35
N ARG A 17 -4.44 3.83 2.97
CA ARG A 17 -3.67 2.78 2.26
C ARG A 17 -4.53 1.59 1.88
N ALA A 18 -5.50 1.21 2.72
CA ALA A 18 -6.46 0.18 2.38
C ALA A 18 -7.28 0.58 1.14
N VAL A 19 -7.80 1.81 1.12
CA VAL A 19 -8.54 2.36 -0.01
C VAL A 19 -7.66 2.42 -1.27
N PHE A 20 -6.44 2.94 -1.16
CA PHE A 20 -5.50 2.98 -2.29
C PHE A 20 -5.16 1.60 -2.83
N GLY A 21 -4.94 0.62 -1.94
CA GLY A 21 -4.66 -0.76 -2.31
C GLY A 21 -5.81 -1.39 -3.08
N VAL A 22 -7.06 -1.19 -2.63
CA VAL A 22 -8.26 -1.66 -3.32
C VAL A 22 -8.41 -1.00 -4.69
N ILE A 23 -8.19 0.31 -4.80
CA ILE A 23 -8.26 1.03 -6.08
C ILE A 23 -7.22 0.48 -7.07
N LEU A 24 -5.98 0.24 -6.62
CA LEU A 24 -4.92 -0.31 -7.44
C LEU A 24 -5.23 -1.74 -7.91
N LEU A 25 -5.81 -2.58 -7.04
CA LEU A 25 -6.26 -3.91 -7.43
C LEU A 25 -7.41 -3.87 -8.43
N ALA A 26 -8.38 -2.99 -8.24
CA ALA A 26 -9.45 -2.78 -9.22
C ALA A 26 -8.87 -2.34 -10.57
N ALA A 27 -7.94 -1.38 -10.57
CA ALA A 27 -7.24 -0.93 -11.77
C ALA A 27 -6.48 -2.08 -12.45
N ALA A 28 -5.84 -2.97 -11.68
CA ALA A 28 -5.14 -4.14 -12.22
C ALA A 28 -6.10 -5.06 -13.01
N VAL A 29 -7.32 -5.28 -12.50
CA VAL A 29 -8.34 -6.09 -13.20
C VAL A 29 -8.72 -5.47 -14.54
N TYR A 30 -8.88 -4.14 -14.61
CA TYR A 30 -9.13 -3.46 -15.89
C TYR A 30 -7.93 -3.50 -16.83
N LEU A 31 -6.71 -3.37 -16.30
CA LEU A 31 -5.46 -3.39 -17.06
C LEU A 31 -5.11 -4.77 -17.62
N TYR A 32 -5.69 -5.85 -17.08
CA TYR A 32 -5.45 -7.22 -17.54
C TYR A 32 -5.70 -7.39 -19.04
N GLN A 33 -6.72 -6.71 -19.58
CA GLN A 33 -7.09 -6.80 -21.00
C GLN A 33 -6.26 -5.90 -21.92
N VAL A 34 -5.53 -4.93 -21.36
CA VAL A 34 -4.79 -3.91 -22.13
C VAL A 34 -3.29 -4.20 -22.13
N ASN A 35 -2.73 -4.46 -20.95
CA ASN A 35 -1.30 -4.66 -20.79
C ASN A 35 -0.99 -5.51 -19.54
N PHE A 36 -0.51 -6.73 -19.77
CA PHE A 36 -0.20 -7.68 -18.71
C PHE A 36 0.89 -7.17 -17.74
N ALA A 37 1.89 -6.43 -18.24
CA ALA A 37 2.94 -5.86 -17.40
C ALA A 37 2.39 -4.77 -16.48
N ALA A 38 1.53 -3.88 -16.99
CA ALA A 38 0.88 -2.85 -16.19
C ALA A 38 -0.08 -3.45 -15.16
N CYS A 39 -0.80 -4.52 -15.52
CA CYS A 39 -1.60 -5.32 -14.59
C CYS A 39 -0.74 -5.88 -13.45
N GLY A 40 0.40 -6.49 -13.77
CA GLY A 40 1.32 -7.05 -12.76
C GLY A 40 1.82 -5.98 -11.79
N VAL A 41 2.25 -4.82 -12.29
CA VAL A 41 2.73 -3.72 -11.44
C VAL A 41 1.62 -3.18 -10.55
N ALA A 42 0.42 -2.93 -11.10
CA ALA A 42 -0.72 -2.45 -10.34
C ALA A 42 -1.16 -3.45 -9.27
N ALA A 43 -1.16 -4.75 -9.58
CA ALA A 43 -1.49 -5.80 -8.63
C ALA A 43 -0.50 -5.86 -7.48
N VAL A 44 0.81 -5.87 -7.76
CA VAL A 44 1.86 -5.90 -6.72
C VAL A 44 1.79 -4.64 -5.85
N ALA A 45 1.63 -3.46 -6.46
CA ALA A 45 1.49 -2.21 -5.71
C ALA A 45 0.23 -2.21 -4.82
N GLY A 46 -0.90 -2.71 -5.33
CA GLY A 46 -2.15 -2.80 -4.58
C GLY A 46 -2.04 -3.73 -3.37
N VAL A 47 -1.52 -4.94 -3.57
CA VAL A 47 -1.25 -5.90 -2.48
C VAL A 47 -0.29 -5.30 -1.45
N PHE A 48 0.76 -4.61 -1.91
CA PHE A 48 1.73 -3.97 -1.01
C PHE A 48 1.08 -2.88 -0.14
N CYS A 49 0.21 -2.03 -0.71
CA CYS A 49 -0.53 -1.04 0.08
C CYS A 49 -1.46 -1.69 1.11
N LEU A 50 -2.13 -2.80 0.77
CA LEU A 50 -2.96 -3.55 1.72
C LEU A 50 -2.12 -4.16 2.85
N PHE A 51 -0.94 -4.69 2.52
CA PHE A 51 0.02 -5.21 3.51
C PHE A 51 0.48 -4.11 4.48
N GLU A 52 0.84 -2.94 3.97
CA GLU A 52 1.20 -1.78 4.79
C GLU A 52 0.04 -1.34 5.71
N ALA A 53 -1.19 -1.33 5.18
CA ALA A 53 -2.39 -1.00 5.95
C ALA A 53 -2.63 -2.00 7.10
N PHE A 54 -2.51 -3.30 6.82
CA PHE A 54 -2.71 -4.36 7.80
C PHE A 54 -1.65 -4.36 8.90
N ARG A 55 -0.37 -4.16 8.53
CA ARG A 55 0.72 -4.06 9.49
C ARG A 55 0.73 -2.75 10.27
N GLY A 56 -0.04 -1.74 9.84
CA GLY A 56 -0.05 -0.42 10.45
C GLY A 56 1.29 0.30 10.32
N TRP A 57 2.04 -0.03 9.26
CA TRP A 57 3.41 0.38 9.05
C TRP A 57 3.60 0.77 7.59
N CYS A 58 4.33 1.86 7.32
CA CYS A 58 4.64 2.27 5.96
C CYS A 58 6.11 2.58 5.79
N VAL A 59 6.66 2.07 4.68
CA VAL A 59 8.01 2.31 4.20
C VAL A 59 8.29 3.80 4.06
N ALA A 60 7.40 4.59 3.46
CA ALA A 60 7.66 6.00 3.22
C ALA A 60 7.98 6.77 4.52
N ARG A 61 7.19 6.53 5.57
CA ARG A 61 7.40 7.16 6.87
C ARG A 61 8.60 6.57 7.62
N ALA A 62 8.92 5.28 7.40
CA ALA A 62 10.16 4.68 7.90
C ALA A 62 11.41 5.26 7.23
N CYS A 63 11.33 5.64 5.95
CA CYS A 63 12.36 6.37 5.21
C CYS A 63 12.38 7.89 5.53
N GLY A 64 11.60 8.35 6.51
CA GLY A 64 11.61 9.75 6.96
C GLY A 64 10.66 10.69 6.21
N LEU A 65 9.82 10.20 5.28
CA LEU A 65 8.77 11.06 4.71
C LEU A 65 7.72 11.39 5.77
N LYS A 66 7.69 12.67 6.15
CA LYS A 66 6.63 13.26 6.98
C LYS A 66 5.34 13.36 6.17
N THR A 67 4.58 12.28 6.18
CA THR A 67 3.19 12.29 5.73
C THR A 67 2.33 12.91 6.83
N ARG A 68 1.42 13.82 6.48
CA ARG A 68 0.54 14.51 7.45
C ARG A 68 -0.58 13.60 8.00
N TRP A 69 -0.60 12.33 7.58
CA TRP A 69 -1.65 11.34 7.76
C TRP A 69 -1.07 9.97 8.12
#